data_AF-A0A432PWP5-F1
#
_entry.id   AF-A0A432PWP5-F1
#
_cell.length_a   1.000
_cell.length_b   1.000
_cell.length_c   1.000
_cell.angle_alpha   90.00
_cell.angle_beta   90.00
_cell.angle_gamma   90.00
#
_symmetry.space_group_name_H-M   'P 1'
#
loop_
_entity.id
_entity.type
_entity.pdbx_description
1 polymer ?
#
loop_
_entity_poly.entity_id
_entity_poly.type
_entity_poly.pdbx_seq_one_letter_code
_entity_poly.pdbx_strand_id
1 'polypeptide(L)'
;MSVNLVVKRRDLDFLTLEAVNREKEFPESPSDYEELFPEITLGFDKEGNVTYFHVDLWAGPDFLDDIISYFESHPVKGSYSVPELGLYDVSFTEVLRAVRKLYEEKQKVSV
;
A
#
# COMPACT_ATOMS: atom_id res chain seq x y z
N MET A 1 -15.43 1.24 -6.54
CA MET A 1 -14.35 1.03 -7.52
C MET A 1 -13.27 0.22 -6.83
N SER A 2 -12.82 -0.89 -7.40
CA SER A 2 -11.76 -1.73 -6.83
C SER A 2 -10.41 -1.40 -7.48
N VAL A 3 -9.37 -1.17 -6.67
CA VAL A 3 -8.00 -0.94 -7.15
C VAL A 3 -7.20 -2.24 -7.03
N ASN A 4 -6.63 -2.69 -8.15
CA ASN A 4 -5.75 -3.85 -8.15
C ASN A 4 -4.33 -3.43 -7.76
N LEU A 5 -3.80 -4.06 -6.72
CA LEU A 5 -2.45 -3.87 -6.22
C LEU A 5 -1.61 -5.12 -6.47
N VAL A 6 -0.30 -4.92 -6.61
CA VAL A 6 0.70 -5.97 -6.77
C VAL A 6 1.82 -5.74 -5.76
N VAL A 7 2.24 -6.83 -5.11
CA VAL A 7 3.38 -6.86 -4.20
C VAL A 7 4.60 -7.27 -4.99
N LYS A 8 5.41 -6.30 -5.38
CA LYS A 8 6.68 -6.55 -6.07
C LYS A 8 7.79 -6.72 -5.05
N ARG A 9 8.64 -7.72 -5.26
CA ARG A 9 9.94 -7.80 -4.59
C ARG A 9 10.95 -6.99 -5.38
N ARG A 10 11.60 -6.01 -4.75
CA ARG A 10 12.74 -5.30 -5.35
C ARG A 10 14.04 -6.04 -5.08
N ASP A 11 14.30 -6.42 -3.83
CA ASP A 11 15.52 -7.13 -3.40
C ASP A 11 15.27 -8.06 -2.18
N LEU A 12 16.32 -8.57 -1.52
CA LEU A 12 16.20 -9.43 -0.33
C LEU A 12 15.40 -8.77 0.81
N ASP A 13 15.54 -7.45 0.97
CA ASP A 13 15.02 -6.73 2.13
C ASP A 13 13.85 -5.78 1.78
N PHE A 14 13.51 -5.63 0.50
CA PHE A 14 12.57 -4.61 0.02
C PHE A 14 11.40 -5.23 -0.75
N LEU A 15 10.19 -4.98 -0.25
CA LEU A 15 8.95 -5.14 -1.01
C LEU A 15 8.36 -3.78 -1.30
N THR A 16 7.65 -3.71 -2.42
CA THR A 16 6.88 -2.55 -2.84
C THR A 16 5.46 -3.01 -3.10
N LEU A 17 4.48 -2.29 -2.57
CA LEU A 17 3.07 -2.48 -2.93
C LEU A 17 2.68 -1.37 -3.90
N GLU A 18 2.27 -1.73 -5.13
CA GLU A 18 1.99 -0.78 -6.21
C GLU A 18 0.65 -1.08 -6.91
N ALA A 19 -0.11 -0.04 -7.28
CA ALA A 19 -1.30 -0.19 -8.12
C ALA A 19 -0.93 -0.48 -9.59
N VAL A 20 -1.51 -1.53 -10.20
CA VAL A 20 -1.14 -1.99 -11.56
C VAL A 20 -2.09 -1.58 -12.68
N ASN A 21 -3.32 -1.20 -12.35
CA ASN A 21 -4.38 -0.96 -13.34
C ASN A 21 -4.73 0.51 -13.55
N ARG A 22 -3.97 1.44 -12.97
CA ARG A 22 -4.18 2.86 -13.19
C ARG A 22 -3.08 3.31 -14.14
N GLU A 23 -3.46 3.87 -15.30
CA GLU A 23 -2.52 4.72 -16.02
C GLU A 23 -1.94 5.70 -14.98
N LYS A 24 -0.62 5.89 -15.02
CA LYS A 24 0.08 6.87 -14.20
C LYS A 24 -0.37 8.27 -14.65
N GLU A 25 -1.64 8.60 -14.44
CA GLU A 25 -2.12 9.96 -14.36
C GLU A 25 -1.63 10.47 -13.02
N PHE A 26 -0.33 10.74 -12.96
CA PHE A 26 0.21 11.59 -11.93
C PHE A 26 -0.59 12.89 -12.02
N PRO A 27 -1.26 13.32 -10.95
CA PRO A 27 -1.89 14.64 -10.97
C PRO A 27 -0.81 15.67 -11.36
N GLU A 28 -1.14 16.53 -12.31
CA GLU A 28 -0.22 17.52 -12.90
C GLU A 28 0.31 18.53 -11.87
N SER A 29 -0.28 18.57 -10.66
CA SER A 29 0.11 19.44 -9.57
C SER A 29 0.59 18.65 -8.34
N PRO A 30 1.79 18.96 -7.79
CA PRO A 30 2.29 18.43 -6.53
C PRO A 30 1.36 18.63 -5.32
N SER A 31 0.36 19.51 -5.43
CA SER A 31 -0.65 19.78 -4.38
C SER A 31 -1.66 18.66 -4.15
N ASP A 32 -1.73 17.68 -5.05
CA ASP A 32 -2.68 16.55 -4.97
C ASP A 32 -2.03 15.31 -4.33
N TYR A 33 -0.77 15.44 -3.87
CA TYR A 33 -0.07 14.44 -3.08
C TYR A 33 -0.10 14.85 -1.62
N GLU A 34 -0.51 13.93 -0.77
CA GLU A 34 -0.08 13.94 0.62
C GLU A 34 1.09 12.96 0.76
N GLU A 35 2.31 13.48 0.89
CA GLU A 35 3.41 12.72 1.50
C GLU A 35 3.09 12.56 2.98
N LEU A 36 2.32 11.53 3.30
CA LEU A 36 1.95 11.21 4.68
C LEU A 36 3.15 10.70 5.48
N PHE A 37 4.10 10.07 4.77
CA PHE A 37 5.38 9.55 5.26
C PHE A 37 6.39 9.56 4.10
N PRO A 38 7.70 9.71 4.35
CA PRO A 38 8.74 9.65 3.29
C PRO A 38 8.67 8.37 2.44
N GLU A 39 8.06 7.32 2.97
CA GLU A 39 7.98 5.98 2.41
C GLU A 39 6.66 5.68 1.69
N ILE A 40 5.65 6.55 1.85
CA ILE A 40 4.31 6.36 1.30
C ILE A 40 4.01 7.46 0.30
N THR A 41 3.76 7.06 -0.93
CA THR A 41 3.19 7.93 -1.95
C THR A 41 1.76 7.50 -2.24
N LEU A 42 0.83 8.40 -1.94
CA LEU A 42 -0.58 8.28 -2.30
C LEU A 42 -0.91 9.31 -3.37
N GLY A 43 -1.68 8.89 -4.37
CA GLY A 43 -2.35 9.80 -5.29
C GLY A 43 -3.85 9.72 -5.07
N PHE A 44 -4.51 10.88 -5.07
CA PHE A 44 -5.96 10.98 -4.98
C PHE A 44 -6.52 11.62 -6.27
N ASP A 45 -7.75 11.26 -6.65
CA ASP A 45 -8.51 12.04 -7.63
C ASP A 45 -9.20 13.24 -6.98
N LYS A 46 -9.83 14.08 -7.83
CA LYS A 46 -10.60 15.27 -7.40
C LYS A 46 -11.79 14.95 -6.49
N GLU A 47 -12.19 13.69 -6.39
CA GLU A 47 -13.27 13.21 -5.52
C GLU A 47 -12.75 12.61 -4.20
N GLY A 48 -11.43 12.57 -4.03
CA GLY A 48 -10.74 12.04 -2.86
C GLY A 48 -10.60 10.51 -2.85
N ASN A 49 -10.76 9.83 -3.99
CA ASN A 49 -10.49 8.39 -4.08
C ASN A 49 -9.02 8.14 -4.35
N VAL A 50 -8.47 7.05 -3.78
CA VAL A 50 -7.09 6.65 -4.04
C VAL A 50 -6.94 6.18 -5.49
N THR A 51 -6.18 6.93 -6.27
CA THR A 51 -5.84 6.64 -7.67
C THR A 51 -4.51 5.92 -7.80
N TYR A 52 -3.58 6.19 -6.88
CA TYR A 52 -2.26 5.62 -6.88
C TYR A 52 -1.84 5.29 -5.45
N PHE A 53 -1.14 4.17 -5.31
CA PHE A 53 -0.56 3.76 -4.06
C PHE A 53 0.82 3.18 -4.31
N HIS A 54 1.79 3.66 -3.55
CA HIS A 54 3.13 3.13 -3.50
C HIS A 54 3.66 3.20 -2.07
N VAL A 55 4.13 2.07 -1.57
CA VAL A 55 4.88 2.02 -0.31
C VAL A 55 6.11 1.18 -0.48
N ASP A 56 7.24 1.76 -0.09
CA ASP A 56 8.49 1.04 0.06
C ASP A 56 8.59 0.48 1.48
N LEU A 57 8.61 -0.86 1.56
CA LEU A 57 8.61 -1.62 2.80
C LEU A 57 10.06 -2.00 3.10
N TRP A 58 10.82 -1.09 3.71
CA TRP A 58 12.25 -1.27 3.99
C TRP A 58 12.55 -1.46 5.48
N ALA A 59 11.75 -0.83 6.34
CA ALA A 59 11.77 -1.09 7.77
C ALA A 59 10.89 -2.31 8.04
N GLY A 60 11.31 -3.17 8.98
CA GLY A 60 10.63 -4.44 9.30
C GLY A 60 9.15 -4.31 9.65
N PRO A 61 8.48 -5.41 10.03
CA PRO A 61 7.02 -5.45 10.21
C PRO A 61 6.49 -4.41 11.20
N ASP A 62 7.29 -3.95 12.16
CA ASP A 62 6.90 -2.93 13.14
C ASP A 62 6.55 -1.58 12.48
N PHE A 63 7.22 -1.21 11.39
CA PHE A 63 6.90 0.02 10.65
C PHE A 63 5.49 0.00 10.05
N LEU A 64 5.00 -1.20 9.70
CA LEU A 64 3.64 -1.35 9.20
C LEU A 64 2.59 -1.08 10.29
N ASP A 65 2.92 -1.21 11.58
CA ASP A 65 1.95 -0.95 12.66
C ASP A 65 1.61 0.54 12.77
N ASP A 66 2.59 1.42 12.58
CA ASP A 66 2.38 2.87 12.53
C ASP A 66 1.54 3.27 11.31
N ILE A 67 1.85 2.69 10.14
CA ILE A 67 1.09 2.92 8.91
C ILE A 67 -0.36 2.44 9.05
N ILE A 68 -0.56 1.22 9.57
CA ILE A 68 -1.90 0.66 9.79
C ILE A 68 -2.69 1.56 10.74
N SER A 69 -2.10 1.96 11.87
CA SER A 69 -2.75 2.83 12.86
C SER A 69 -3.14 4.19 12.26
N TYR A 70 -2.29 4.74 11.39
CA TYR A 70 -2.59 5.96 10.66
C TYR A 70 -3.83 5.82 9.78
N PHE A 71 -3.90 4.76 8.95
CA PHE A 71 -5.04 4.53 8.05
C PHE A 71 -6.31 4.02 8.74
N GLU A 72 -6.20 3.47 9.95
CA GLU A 72 -7.36 3.23 10.81
C GLU A 72 -7.99 4.53 11.29
N SER A 73 -7.16 5.54 11.60
CA SER A 73 -7.62 6.87 12.03
C SER A 73 -8.02 7.77 10.85
N HIS A 74 -7.41 7.56 9.69
CA HIS A 74 -7.63 8.30 8.45
C HIS A 74 -8.02 7.34 7.32
N PRO A 75 -9.25 6.79 7.34
CA PRO A 75 -9.67 5.78 6.39
C PRO A 75 -9.70 6.34 4.97
N VAL A 76 -8.96 5.68 4.08
CA VAL A 76 -9.02 5.95 2.64
C VAL A 76 -10.25 5.31 2.01
N LYS A 77 -10.86 6.01 1.06
CA LYS A 77 -12.02 5.50 0.31
C LYS A 77 -11.57 4.54 -0.79
N GLY A 78 -12.34 3.46 -0.93
CA GLY A 78 -12.19 2.48 -2.00
C GLY A 78 -12.12 1.05 -1.48
N SER A 79 -12.18 0.11 -2.42
CA SER A 79 -11.87 -1.29 -2.16
C SER A 79 -10.61 -1.68 -2.91
N TYR A 80 -9.89 -2.66 -2.41
CA TYR A 80 -8.60 -3.07 -2.93
C TYR A 80 -8.58 -4.58 -3.14
N SER A 81 -7.85 -5.01 -4.17
CA SER A 81 -7.66 -6.42 -4.47
C SER A 81 -6.17 -6.67 -4.68
N VAL A 82 -5.65 -7.69 -4.01
CA VAL A 82 -4.25 -8.13 -4.13
C VAL A 82 -4.28 -9.63 -4.42
N PRO A 83 -4.41 -10.05 -5.68
CA PRO A 83 -4.58 -11.47 -6.04
C PRO A 83 -3.44 -12.36 -5.54
N GLU A 84 -2.21 -11.82 -5.49
CA GLU A 84 -1.02 -12.50 -4.98
C GLU A 84 -1.10 -12.85 -3.49
N LEU A 85 -1.93 -12.12 -2.73
CA LEU A 85 -2.23 -12.38 -1.32
C LEU A 85 -3.60 -13.04 -1.12
N GLY A 86 -4.31 -13.37 -2.20
CA GLY A 86 -5.67 -13.91 -2.14
C GLY A 86 -6.73 -12.93 -1.63
N LEU A 87 -6.47 -11.63 -1.70
CA LEU A 87 -7.37 -10.58 -1.22
C LEU A 87 -8.21 -10.00 -2.35
N TYR A 88 -9.52 -9.88 -2.12
CA TYR A 88 -10.48 -9.35 -3.09
C TYR A 88 -11.52 -8.49 -2.38
N ASP A 89 -11.73 -7.28 -2.90
CA ASP A 89 -12.72 -6.32 -2.38
C ASP A 89 -12.57 -6.05 -0.87
N VAL A 90 -11.33 -5.85 -0.42
CA VAL A 90 -10.99 -5.59 0.98
C VAL A 90 -10.67 -4.12 1.21
N SER A 91 -10.72 -3.70 2.47
CA SER A 91 -10.27 -2.38 2.88
C SER A 91 -8.75 -2.23 2.76
N PHE A 92 -8.28 -0.98 2.72
CA PHE A 92 -6.85 -0.72 2.59
C PHE A 92 -6.02 -1.23 3.79
N THR A 93 -6.56 -1.10 5.01
CA THR A 93 -5.91 -1.58 6.23
C THR A 93 -5.82 -3.11 6.26
N GLU A 94 -6.79 -3.84 5.67
CA GLU A 94 -6.69 -5.29 5.52
C GLU A 94 -5.56 -5.70 4.57
N VAL A 95 -5.32 -4.94 3.49
CA VAL A 95 -4.16 -5.16 2.63
C VAL A 95 -2.86 -4.99 3.42
N LEU A 96 -2.71 -3.90 4.17
CA LEU A 96 -1.52 -3.65 4.98
C LEU A 96 -1.27 -4.74 6.03
N ARG A 97 -2.32 -5.22 6.70
CA ARG A 97 -2.22 -6.32 7.67
C ARG A 97 -1.77 -7.63 7.01
N ALA A 98 -2.25 -7.92 5.79
CA ALA A 98 -1.80 -9.10 5.06
C ALA A 98 -0.35 -9.00 4.60
N VAL A 99 0.08 -7.81 4.16
CA VAL A 99 1.48 -7.53 3.81
C VAL A 99 2.40 -7.67 5.04
N ARG A 100 1.97 -7.18 6.21
CA ARG A 100 2.68 -7.36 7.48
C ARG A 100 2.87 -8.83 7.81
N LYS A 101 1.80 -9.62 7.70
CA LYS A 101 1.85 -11.08 7.92
C LYS A 101 2.83 -11.77 6.96
N LEU A 102 2.84 -11.37 5.69
CA LEU A 102 3.81 -11.88 4.71
C LEU A 102 5.25 -11.57 5.13
N TYR A 103 5.51 -10.38 5.66
CA TYR A 103 6.83 -10.00 6.20
C TYR A 103 7.23 -10.85 7.39
N GLU A 104 6.34 -11.05 8.36
CA GLU A 104 6.59 -11.90 9.54
C GLU A 104 6.90 -13.34 9.14
N GLU A 105 6.18 -13.89 8.17
CA GLU A 105 6.41 -15.23 7.64
C GLU A 105 7.78 -15.32 6.95
N LYS A 106 8.15 -14.32 6.15
CA LYS A 106 9.47 -14.27 5.50
C LYS A 106 10.61 -14.17 6.51
N GLN A 107 10.45 -13.38 7.57
CA GLN A 107 11.47 -13.28 8.62
C GLN A 107 11.65 -14.58 9.41
N LYS A 108 10.59 -15.38 9.58
CA LYS A 108 10.68 -16.71 10.22
C LYS A 108 11.43 -17.75 9.39
N VAL A 109 11.48 -17.60 8.07
CA VAL A 109 12.16 -18.53 7.15
C VAL A 109 13.66 -18.23 7.03
N SER A 110 14.12 -17.06 7.47
CA SER A 110 15.53 -16.63 7.42
C SER A 110 16.33 -16.98 8.69
N VAL A 111 15.83 -17.88 9.55
CA VAL A 111 16.51 -18.36 10.78
C VAL A 111 17.00 -19.79 10.62
#